data_AF-A0A426TU23-F1
#
_entry.id   AF-A0A426TU23-F1
#
_cell.length_a   1.000
_cell.length_b   1.000
_cell.length_c   1.000
_cell.angle_alpha   90.00
_cell.angle_beta   90.00
_cell.angle_gamma   90.00
#
_symmetry.space_group_name_H-M   'P 1'
#
loop_
_entity.id
_entity.type
_entity.pdbx_description
1 polymer ?
#
loop_
_entity_poly.entity_id
_entity_poly.type
_entity_poly.pdbx_seq_one_letter_code
_entity_poly.pdbx_strand_id
1 'polypeptide(L)'
;FFMNLALMPFEDAAYLEVLAHEFQHMIHQNEQPGSAIWFNEGASQLAADLNGYVDHGFPRSYLSDTDLQLTSWSGAPTRSTRHYGASHLFMRYIYAQYAGEAQMRPLMRANAGNKLEAFVALAAPTHPDLTDFGQIVANWAVANLIDNPTVADGRYSYDTGHALPNLLFQRVRPMDVRLGQHSATLAQFGAAYLELPANASRVTFAGEPVVPLVGAQPMGQHAWWSFYGDDSIATLTRAFDLRDLATATLQFDTWYEIENDYDYAFVTVSTDGGQTWMTLPGNLTTDHDPQGVNYGFGLTGMSGHPDADLDSNVRGTWVEERMDLTPYTGQEVLVRFWQINDQALEGSGIMFDNIAIPELEFFDDAENDAAKWEAEGFVRVSGTLPQQWEVRLVRTSADGQVRVEHLSVDHDRTMHAEIAPGERAVLVVVPTTPHTLERASYRVVVE
;
A
#
# COMPACT_ATOMS: atom_id res chain seq x y z
N PHE A 1 -12.12 -4.39 22.03
CA PHE A 1 -11.81 -3.00 22.45
C PHE A 1 -12.16 -2.78 23.92
N PHE A 2 -11.30 -2.12 24.68
CA PHE A 2 -11.51 -1.76 26.10
C PHE A 2 -11.15 -0.28 26.30
N MET A 3 -12.03 0.50 26.93
CA MET A 3 -11.72 1.88 27.33
C MET A 3 -11.47 2.00 28.82
N ASN A 4 -10.37 2.67 29.16
CA ASN A 4 -10.03 2.96 30.55
C ASN A 4 -10.72 4.24 31.03
N LEU A 5 -11.85 4.07 31.71
CA LEU A 5 -12.63 5.18 32.29
C LEU A 5 -11.86 6.01 33.33
N ALA A 6 -10.76 5.49 33.89
CA ALA A 6 -9.91 6.28 34.78
C ALA A 6 -9.00 7.26 34.03
N LEU A 7 -8.74 7.03 32.74
CA LEU A 7 -7.96 7.92 31.88
C LEU A 7 -8.85 8.85 31.04
N MET A 8 -10.08 8.42 30.74
CA MET A 8 -10.99 9.14 29.86
C MET A 8 -12.44 9.04 30.38
N PRO A 9 -12.95 10.07 31.07
CA PRO A 9 -14.30 10.07 31.63
C PRO A 9 -15.38 9.99 30.55
N PHE A 10 -16.50 9.31 30.84
CA PHE A 10 -17.59 9.09 29.87
C PHE A 10 -18.22 10.37 29.30
N GLU A 11 -18.21 11.46 30.06
CA GLU A 11 -18.78 12.75 29.64
C GLU A 11 -17.82 13.59 28.77
N ASP A 12 -16.58 13.15 28.58
CA ASP A 12 -15.58 13.85 27.78
C ASP A 12 -15.88 13.72 26.28
N ALA A 13 -15.78 14.82 25.54
CA ALA A 13 -15.90 14.78 24.08
C ALA A 13 -14.84 13.87 23.45
N ALA A 14 -13.64 13.82 24.03
CA ALA A 14 -12.58 12.91 23.58
C ALA A 14 -12.97 11.43 23.76
N TYR A 15 -13.73 11.11 24.81
CA TYR A 15 -14.27 9.76 25.02
C TYR A 15 -15.24 9.37 23.92
N LEU A 16 -16.15 10.27 23.56
CA LEU A 16 -17.18 10.00 22.56
C LEU A 16 -16.59 9.96 21.14
N GLU A 17 -15.56 10.77 20.87
CA GLU A 17 -14.77 10.70 19.63
C GLU A 17 -14.11 9.32 19.48
N VAL A 18 -13.35 8.88 20.49
CA VAL A 18 -12.68 7.58 20.50
C VAL A 18 -13.71 6.44 20.42
N LEU A 19 -14.83 6.56 21.13
CA LEU A 19 -15.90 5.57 21.06
C LEU A 19 -16.48 5.46 19.64
N ALA A 20 -16.73 6.59 18.95
CA ALA A 20 -17.25 6.58 17.59
C ALA A 20 -16.26 5.93 16.62
N HIS A 21 -14.97 6.27 16.74
CA HIS A 21 -13.87 5.70 15.98
C HIS A 21 -13.78 4.17 16.17
N GLU A 22 -13.69 3.74 17.43
CA GLU A 22 -13.45 2.34 17.78
C GLU A 22 -14.67 1.44 17.54
N PHE A 23 -15.87 2.00 17.66
CA PHE A 23 -17.09 1.28 17.30
C PHE A 23 -17.21 1.09 15.78
N GLN A 24 -16.63 1.99 14.97
CA GLN A 24 -16.55 1.81 13.53
C GLN A 24 -15.72 0.58 13.17
N HIS A 25 -14.55 0.37 13.80
CA HIS A 25 -13.76 -0.84 13.60
C HIS A 25 -14.55 -2.12 13.87
N MET A 26 -15.36 -2.14 14.94
CA MET A 26 -16.22 -3.29 15.24
C MET A 26 -17.25 -3.56 14.13
N ILE A 27 -17.85 -2.49 13.57
CA ILE A 27 -18.77 -2.61 12.43
C ILE A 27 -18.01 -3.10 11.20
N HIS A 28 -16.83 -2.54 10.92
CA HIS A 28 -16.00 -2.91 9.77
C HIS A 28 -15.65 -4.39 9.82
N GLN A 29 -15.10 -4.85 10.96
CA GLN A 29 -14.67 -6.24 11.15
C GLN A 29 -15.85 -7.22 10.98
N ASN A 30 -17.05 -6.84 11.40
CA ASN A 30 -18.23 -7.67 11.21
C ASN A 30 -18.70 -7.72 9.74
N GLU A 31 -18.54 -6.64 8.98
CA GLU A 31 -18.93 -6.58 7.57
C GLU A 31 -17.87 -7.19 6.64
N GLN A 32 -16.59 -6.95 6.90
CA GLN A 32 -15.45 -7.37 6.11
C GLN A 32 -14.15 -7.41 6.96
N PRO A 33 -13.78 -8.59 7.49
CA PRO A 33 -12.41 -8.86 7.95
C PRO A 33 -11.38 -8.74 6.80
N GLY A 34 -10.09 -8.60 7.09
CA GLY A 34 -9.07 -8.52 6.03
C GLY A 34 -9.12 -7.23 5.21
N SER A 35 -9.54 -6.13 5.82
CA SER A 35 -9.62 -4.82 5.15
C SER A 35 -8.36 -4.02 5.44
N ALA A 36 -7.76 -3.44 4.40
CA ALA A 36 -6.52 -2.68 4.53
C ALA A 36 -6.64 -1.57 5.59
N ILE A 37 -5.63 -1.44 6.44
CA ILE A 37 -5.63 -0.51 7.58
C ILE A 37 -5.96 0.92 7.16
N TRP A 38 -5.42 1.42 6.03
CA TRP A 38 -5.66 2.79 5.59
C TRP A 38 -7.14 3.11 5.37
N PHE A 39 -7.88 2.16 4.80
CA PHE A 39 -9.29 2.33 4.53
C PHE A 39 -10.12 2.17 5.81
N ASN A 40 -9.71 1.27 6.71
CA ASN A 40 -10.34 1.06 8.00
C ASN A 40 -10.19 2.30 8.90
N GLU A 41 -8.97 2.79 9.11
CA GLU A 41 -8.67 3.98 9.90
C GLU A 41 -9.33 5.24 9.31
N GLY A 42 -9.32 5.39 7.99
CA GLY A 42 -10.01 6.49 7.31
C GLY A 42 -11.53 6.46 7.52
N ALA A 43 -12.13 5.27 7.47
CA ALA A 43 -13.56 5.10 7.75
C ALA A 43 -13.90 5.37 9.22
N SER A 44 -13.02 4.98 10.16
CA SER A 44 -13.16 5.25 11.59
C SER A 44 -13.09 6.75 11.87
N GLN A 45 -12.15 7.46 11.24
CA GLN A 45 -12.05 8.91 11.40
C GLN A 45 -13.28 9.63 10.81
N LEU A 46 -13.77 9.19 9.65
CA LEU A 46 -15.02 9.70 9.06
C LEU A 46 -16.23 9.44 9.98
N ALA A 47 -16.28 8.30 10.67
CA ALA A 47 -17.36 8.00 11.61
C ALA A 47 -17.35 8.95 12.81
N ALA A 48 -16.17 9.34 13.32
CA ALA A 48 -16.06 10.39 14.32
C ALA A 48 -16.61 11.73 13.81
N ASP A 49 -16.25 12.15 12.59
CA ASP A 49 -16.76 13.40 12.02
C ASP A 49 -18.29 13.42 11.86
N LEU A 50 -18.86 12.29 11.42
CA LEU A 50 -20.32 12.15 11.23
C LEU A 50 -21.08 12.21 12.56
N ASN A 51 -20.42 11.94 13.68
CA ASN A 51 -20.96 12.13 15.03
C ASN A 51 -20.64 13.52 15.63
N GLY A 52 -20.03 14.40 14.85
CA GLY A 52 -19.72 15.78 15.24
C GLY A 52 -18.37 15.95 15.93
N TYR A 53 -17.51 14.92 15.94
CA TYR A 53 -16.16 14.96 16.51
C TYR A 53 -15.13 15.07 15.39
N VAL A 54 -14.68 16.28 15.11
CA VAL A 54 -13.75 16.56 14.01
C VAL A 54 -12.35 16.78 14.54
N ASP A 55 -11.41 15.92 14.14
CA ASP A 55 -9.99 16.17 14.34
C ASP A 55 -9.41 17.01 13.19
N HIS A 56 -8.56 17.98 13.56
CA HIS A 56 -7.82 18.81 12.64
C HIS A 56 -6.31 18.56 12.69
N GLY A 57 -5.82 17.78 13.67
CA GLY A 57 -4.42 17.47 13.87
C GLY A 57 -3.86 16.56 12.78
N PHE A 58 -4.52 15.43 12.52
CA PHE A 58 -4.10 14.47 11.51
C PHE A 58 -4.11 15.07 10.09
N PRO A 59 -5.19 15.72 9.60
CA PRO A 59 -5.19 16.37 8.30
C PRO A 59 -4.05 17.38 8.13
N ARG A 60 -3.79 18.19 9.17
CA ARG A 60 -2.71 19.18 9.15
C ARG A 60 -1.34 18.52 8.99
N SER A 61 -1.12 17.38 9.66
CA SER A 61 0.12 16.61 9.58
C SER A 61 0.35 16.12 8.14
N TYR A 62 -0.65 15.50 7.51
CA TYR A 62 -0.55 15.05 6.13
C TYR A 62 -0.33 16.19 5.13
N LEU A 63 -1.10 17.29 5.23
CA LEU A 63 -0.98 18.43 4.31
C LEU A 63 0.38 19.16 4.41
N SER A 64 1.19 18.87 5.43
CA SER A 64 2.56 19.39 5.54
C SER A 64 3.58 18.55 4.78
N ASP A 65 3.28 17.28 4.52
CA ASP A 65 4.12 16.36 3.75
C ASP A 65 3.24 15.25 3.14
N THR A 66 2.85 15.47 1.89
CA THR A 66 1.95 14.62 1.09
C THR A 66 2.69 13.54 0.30
N ASP A 67 4.01 13.42 0.47
CA ASP A 67 4.81 12.33 -0.07
C ASP A 67 4.66 11.09 0.81
N LEU A 68 3.43 10.58 0.83
CA LEU A 68 2.99 9.46 1.65
C LEU A 68 2.03 8.61 0.83
N GLN A 69 2.25 7.30 0.84
CA GLN A 69 1.38 6.38 0.14
C GLN A 69 0.06 6.21 0.88
N LEU A 70 -1.04 6.58 0.21
CA LEU A 70 -2.39 6.48 0.77
C LEU A 70 -2.76 5.02 1.06
N THR A 71 -2.39 4.11 0.15
CA THR A 71 -2.77 2.69 0.22
C THR A 71 -1.72 1.84 0.94
N SER A 72 -1.02 2.43 1.93
CA SER A 72 -0.15 1.69 2.81
C SER A 72 -0.09 2.30 4.21
N TRP A 73 0.61 1.63 5.14
CA TRP A 73 0.80 2.12 6.51
C TRP A 73 2.24 1.98 7.03
N SER A 74 2.58 2.72 8.08
CA SER A 74 3.87 2.65 8.77
C SER A 74 3.68 2.87 10.27
N GLY A 75 4.37 2.05 11.06
CA GLY A 75 4.31 2.05 12.53
C GLY A 75 5.01 3.24 13.20
N ALA A 76 6.00 3.83 12.52
CA ALA A 76 6.75 4.96 13.07
C ALA A 76 5.80 6.11 13.49
N PRO A 77 5.87 6.63 14.74
CA PRO A 77 4.85 7.53 15.29
C PRO A 77 4.52 8.77 14.44
N THR A 78 5.55 9.40 13.84
CA THR A 78 5.38 10.58 12.98
C THR A 78 4.83 10.26 11.58
N ARG A 79 5.00 9.03 11.10
CA ARG A 79 4.42 8.56 9.83
C ARG A 79 3.00 8.09 10.05
N SER A 80 2.73 7.33 11.11
CA SER A 80 1.39 6.91 11.52
C SER A 80 0.42 8.11 11.62
N THR A 81 0.80 9.20 12.29
CA THR A 81 -0.01 10.44 12.37
C THR A 81 -0.38 11.01 10.98
N ARG A 82 0.51 10.89 10.00
CA ARG A 82 0.24 11.36 8.63
C ARG A 82 -0.62 10.39 7.83
N HIS A 83 -0.49 9.08 8.07
CA HIS A 83 -1.37 8.08 7.46
C HIS A 83 -2.81 8.24 7.93
N TYR A 84 -3.03 8.52 9.22
CA TYR A 84 -4.33 8.97 9.75
C TYR A 84 -4.85 10.19 8.97
N GLY A 85 -4.01 11.20 8.76
CA GLY A 85 -4.39 12.41 8.05
C GLY A 85 -4.75 12.20 6.58
N ALA A 86 -3.96 11.40 5.87
CA ALA A 86 -4.20 11.05 4.47
C ALA A 86 -5.53 10.31 4.31
N SER A 87 -5.70 9.26 5.12
CA SER A 87 -6.88 8.38 5.08
C SER A 87 -8.15 9.12 5.49
N HIS A 88 -8.06 9.95 6.52
CA HIS A 88 -9.16 10.83 6.96
C HIS A 88 -9.63 11.76 5.85
N LEU A 89 -8.70 12.53 5.28
CA LEU A 89 -9.00 13.46 4.19
C LEU A 89 -9.56 12.72 2.97
N PHE A 90 -8.95 11.60 2.58
CA PHE A 90 -9.42 10.84 1.44
C PHE A 90 -10.85 10.31 1.66
N MET A 91 -11.13 9.72 2.82
CA MET A 91 -12.47 9.21 3.11
C MET A 91 -13.51 10.32 3.21
N ARG A 92 -13.13 11.50 3.71
CA ARG A 92 -13.99 12.68 3.65
C ARG A 92 -14.23 13.19 2.23
N TYR A 93 -13.23 13.15 1.37
CA TYR A 93 -13.38 13.49 -0.05
C TYR A 93 -14.32 12.50 -0.76
N ILE A 94 -14.13 11.19 -0.54
CA ILE A 94 -15.01 10.14 -1.09
C ILE A 94 -16.45 10.32 -0.60
N TYR A 95 -16.63 10.57 0.69
CA TYR A 95 -17.95 10.84 1.26
C TYR A 95 -18.59 12.07 0.62
N ALA A 96 -17.83 13.17 0.49
CA ALA A 96 -18.35 14.42 -0.06
C ALA A 96 -18.70 14.31 -1.55
N GLN A 97 -17.89 13.64 -2.36
CA GLN A 97 -18.03 13.66 -3.82
C GLN A 97 -18.88 12.52 -4.37
N TYR A 98 -18.88 11.36 -3.71
CA TYR A 98 -19.44 10.14 -4.31
C TYR A 98 -20.42 9.40 -3.40
N ALA A 99 -20.10 9.26 -2.11
CA ALA A 99 -20.84 8.37 -1.23
C ALA A 99 -22.06 9.01 -0.55
N GLY A 100 -21.91 10.15 0.13
CA GLY A 100 -22.91 10.68 1.05
C GLY A 100 -23.33 9.67 2.14
N GLU A 101 -24.50 9.89 2.75
CA GLU A 101 -24.92 9.19 3.98
C GLU A 101 -25.19 7.68 3.83
N ALA A 102 -25.53 7.19 2.64
CA ALA A 102 -25.98 5.80 2.44
C ALA A 102 -24.92 4.83 1.88
N GLN A 103 -23.70 5.28 1.56
CA GLN A 103 -22.81 4.55 0.63
C GLN A 103 -21.43 4.15 1.16
N MET A 104 -21.16 4.27 2.47
CA MET A 104 -19.90 3.76 3.04
C MET A 104 -19.87 2.22 3.20
N ARG A 105 -21.01 1.62 3.54
CA ARG A 105 -21.12 0.16 3.75
C ARG A 105 -20.83 -0.68 2.49
N PRO A 106 -21.27 -0.29 1.28
CA PRO A 106 -20.87 -0.98 0.05
C PRO A 106 -19.36 -1.04 -0.17
N LEU A 107 -18.62 0.05 0.12
CA LEU A 107 -17.15 0.05 0.03
C LEU A 107 -16.53 -0.93 1.02
N MET A 108 -17.03 -0.97 2.26
CA MET A 108 -16.59 -1.93 3.28
C MET A 108 -16.79 -3.38 2.81
N ARG A 109 -18.00 -3.72 2.35
CA ARG A 109 -18.31 -5.07 1.85
C ARG A 109 -17.55 -5.45 0.58
N ALA A 110 -17.15 -4.47 -0.21
CA ALA A 110 -16.33 -4.69 -1.40
C ALA A 110 -14.84 -4.89 -1.05
N ASN A 111 -14.45 -4.71 0.22
CA ASN A 111 -13.06 -4.64 0.64
C ASN A 111 -12.28 -3.56 -0.15
N ALA A 112 -12.85 -2.36 -0.24
CA ALA A 112 -12.32 -1.30 -1.11
C ALA A 112 -10.87 -0.90 -0.81
N GLY A 113 -10.39 -1.12 0.43
CA GLY A 113 -8.99 -0.92 0.81
C GLY A 113 -8.00 -1.80 0.02
N ASN A 114 -8.42 -3.03 -0.31
CA ASN A 114 -7.66 -4.00 -1.09
C ASN A 114 -8.14 -4.12 -2.55
N LYS A 115 -9.36 -3.62 -2.84
CA LYS A 115 -10.03 -3.68 -4.16
C LYS A 115 -10.41 -2.28 -4.61
N LEU A 116 -9.41 -1.55 -5.08
CA LEU A 116 -9.50 -0.12 -5.41
C LEU A 116 -10.56 0.18 -6.50
N GLU A 117 -10.90 -0.81 -7.34
CA GLU A 117 -11.98 -0.71 -8.33
C GLU A 117 -13.36 -0.41 -7.71
N ALA A 118 -13.56 -0.71 -6.42
CA ALA A 118 -14.79 -0.38 -5.71
C ALA A 118 -15.02 1.15 -5.63
N PHE A 119 -13.96 1.95 -5.50
CA PHE A 119 -14.06 3.42 -5.54
C PHE A 119 -14.41 3.93 -6.93
N VAL A 120 -13.86 3.30 -7.99
CA VAL A 120 -14.20 3.63 -9.37
C VAL A 120 -15.68 3.32 -9.65
N ALA A 121 -16.15 2.14 -9.21
CA ALA A 121 -17.54 1.75 -9.33
C ALA A 121 -18.49 2.69 -8.57
N LEU A 122 -18.07 3.20 -7.41
CA LEU A 122 -18.80 4.21 -6.65
C LEU A 122 -18.89 5.55 -7.39
N ALA A 123 -17.80 5.99 -8.02
CA ALA A 123 -17.74 7.28 -8.72
C ALA A 123 -18.44 7.26 -10.09
N ALA A 124 -18.52 6.10 -10.76
CA ALA A 124 -19.02 5.98 -12.13
C ALA A 124 -20.41 6.60 -12.42
N PRO A 125 -21.41 6.56 -11.50
CA PRO A 125 -22.72 7.17 -11.76
C PRO A 125 -22.68 8.70 -11.90
N THR A 126 -21.75 9.39 -11.23
CA THR A 126 -21.61 10.85 -11.26
C THR A 126 -20.44 11.30 -12.13
N HIS A 127 -19.37 10.50 -12.20
CA HIS A 127 -18.15 10.78 -12.94
C HIS A 127 -17.70 9.56 -13.75
N PRO A 128 -18.41 9.23 -14.84
CA PRO A 128 -18.07 8.08 -15.71
C PRO A 128 -16.73 8.26 -16.45
N ASP A 129 -16.16 9.46 -16.42
CA ASP A 129 -14.81 9.74 -16.93
C ASP A 129 -13.70 9.20 -16.03
N LEU A 130 -14.00 8.85 -14.77
CA LEU A 130 -13.06 8.22 -13.85
C LEU A 130 -13.11 6.72 -14.04
N THR A 131 -12.07 6.19 -14.67
CA THR A 131 -11.92 4.77 -15.04
C THR A 131 -10.87 4.03 -14.21
N ASP A 132 -10.08 4.77 -13.43
CA ASP A 132 -9.01 4.23 -12.59
C ASP A 132 -8.97 4.94 -11.22
N PHE A 133 -8.53 4.23 -10.18
CA PHE A 133 -8.44 4.77 -8.82
C PHE A 133 -7.46 5.94 -8.72
N GLY A 134 -6.36 5.91 -9.47
CA GLY A 134 -5.39 6.99 -9.55
C GLY A 134 -6.02 8.32 -9.96
N GLN A 135 -7.02 8.31 -10.84
CA GLN A 135 -7.72 9.52 -11.26
C GLN A 135 -8.54 10.16 -10.14
N ILE A 136 -9.09 9.34 -9.24
CA ILE A 136 -9.79 9.79 -8.02
C ILE A 136 -8.77 10.41 -7.06
N VAL A 137 -7.64 9.73 -6.83
CA VAL A 137 -6.55 10.25 -5.98
C VAL A 137 -5.99 11.56 -6.53
N ALA A 138 -5.84 11.70 -7.84
CA ALA A 138 -5.38 12.94 -8.48
C ALA A 138 -6.39 14.08 -8.34
N ASN A 139 -7.70 13.80 -8.41
CA ASN A 139 -8.71 14.82 -8.14
C ASN A 139 -8.72 15.23 -6.66
N TRP A 140 -8.57 14.27 -5.75
CA TRP A 140 -8.39 14.53 -4.32
C TRP A 140 -7.16 15.38 -4.03
N ALA A 141 -6.02 15.09 -4.68
CA ALA A 141 -4.81 15.91 -4.58
C ALA A 141 -5.07 17.36 -5.00
N VAL A 142 -5.78 17.57 -6.11
CA VAL A 142 -6.18 18.94 -6.51
C VAL A 142 -7.14 19.57 -5.50
N ALA A 143 -8.07 18.81 -4.92
CA ALA A 143 -8.95 19.31 -3.85
C ALA A 143 -8.15 19.79 -2.62
N ASN A 144 -7.09 19.08 -2.23
CA ASN A 144 -6.18 19.49 -1.15
C ASN A 144 -5.46 20.81 -1.44
N LEU A 145 -5.26 21.16 -2.71
CA LEU A 145 -4.61 22.39 -3.16
C LEU A 145 -5.57 23.57 -3.23
N ILE A 146 -6.75 23.39 -3.83
CA ILE A 146 -7.62 24.53 -4.15
C ILE A 146 -8.87 24.63 -3.27
N ASP A 147 -9.44 23.49 -2.87
CA ASP A 147 -10.74 23.35 -2.19
C ASP A 147 -11.79 24.36 -2.68
N ASN A 148 -12.20 24.23 -3.93
CA ASN A 148 -13.05 25.22 -4.58
C ASN A 148 -14.19 24.55 -5.37
N PRO A 149 -15.45 24.61 -4.86
CA PRO A 149 -16.59 23.95 -5.50
C PRO A 149 -17.03 24.65 -6.80
N THR A 150 -16.48 25.82 -7.12
CA THR A 150 -16.80 26.56 -8.36
C THR A 150 -15.92 26.17 -9.55
N VAL A 151 -14.88 25.37 -9.32
CA VAL A 151 -13.95 24.93 -10.38
C VAL A 151 -14.46 23.62 -10.99
N ALA A 152 -14.45 23.56 -12.33
CA ALA A 152 -15.00 22.46 -13.11
C ALA A 152 -16.47 22.18 -12.74
N ASP A 153 -16.78 20.96 -12.32
CA ASP A 153 -18.10 20.52 -11.86
C ASP A 153 -18.17 20.39 -10.32
N GLY A 154 -17.23 21.00 -9.59
CA GLY A 154 -17.16 20.96 -8.13
C GLY A 154 -16.36 19.80 -7.55
N ARG A 155 -15.81 18.92 -8.40
CA ARG A 155 -15.03 17.73 -7.99
C ARG A 155 -13.73 18.02 -7.20
N TYR A 156 -13.33 19.28 -7.09
CA TYR A 156 -12.09 19.70 -6.41
C TYR A 156 -12.37 20.42 -5.09
N SER A 157 -13.31 19.90 -4.30
CA SER A 157 -13.67 20.46 -3.00
C SER A 157 -14.14 19.39 -2.02
N TYR A 158 -14.14 19.75 -0.74
CA TYR A 158 -14.78 18.99 0.33
C TYR A 158 -16.21 19.49 0.63
N ASP A 159 -16.59 20.65 0.09
CA ASP A 159 -17.88 21.30 0.32
C ASP A 159 -18.85 21.05 -0.85
N THR A 160 -19.58 19.94 -0.76
CA THR A 160 -20.63 19.55 -1.71
C THR A 160 -22.03 19.61 -1.10
N GLY A 161 -22.19 20.28 0.05
CA GLY A 161 -23.49 20.47 0.72
C GLY A 161 -23.97 19.32 1.61
N HIS A 162 -23.06 18.50 2.16
CA HIS A 162 -23.38 17.46 3.14
C HIS A 162 -23.22 17.93 4.60
N ALA A 163 -23.70 17.11 5.55
CA ALA A 163 -23.80 17.40 6.98
C ALA A 163 -22.46 17.57 7.74
N LEU A 164 -21.32 17.58 7.06
CA LEU A 164 -20.00 17.63 7.68
C LEU A 164 -19.48 19.08 7.77
N PRO A 165 -18.79 19.47 8.87
CA PRO A 165 -18.19 20.80 8.98
C PRO A 165 -17.01 20.98 8.02
N ASN A 166 -16.63 22.20 7.67
CA ASN A 166 -15.41 22.44 6.87
C ASN A 166 -14.17 21.84 7.56
N LEU A 167 -13.46 20.98 6.83
CA LEU A 167 -12.31 20.23 7.34
C LEU A 167 -10.99 20.96 7.13
N LEU A 168 -10.84 21.57 5.95
CA LEU A 168 -9.59 22.17 5.51
C LEU A 168 -9.40 23.57 6.13
N PHE A 169 -8.91 23.61 7.37
CA PHE A 169 -8.43 24.87 7.96
C PHE A 169 -7.22 25.45 7.21
N GLN A 170 -6.47 24.59 6.53
CA GLN A 170 -5.40 24.95 5.61
C GLN A 170 -5.43 24.04 4.38
N ARG A 171 -4.92 24.55 3.26
CA ARG A 171 -4.66 23.80 2.03
C ARG A 171 -3.18 23.42 1.96
N VAL A 172 -2.83 22.44 1.14
CA VAL A 172 -1.42 22.13 0.90
C VAL A 172 -0.70 23.36 0.34
N ARG A 173 0.55 23.55 0.76
CA ARG A 173 1.41 24.59 0.22
C ARG A 173 2.31 23.99 -0.85
N PRO A 174 2.20 24.43 -2.12
CA PRO A 174 3.14 24.02 -3.16
C PRO A 174 4.60 24.33 -2.81
N MET A 175 5.50 23.48 -3.30
CA MET A 175 6.93 23.72 -3.30
C MET A 175 7.31 24.59 -4.50
N ASP A 176 8.00 25.70 -4.25
CA ASP A 176 8.53 26.57 -5.30
C ASP A 176 9.65 25.84 -6.07
N VAL A 177 9.46 25.62 -7.37
CA VAL A 177 10.53 25.12 -8.26
C VAL A 177 11.18 26.27 -9.04
N ARG A 178 12.43 26.08 -9.44
CA ARG A 178 13.19 27.05 -10.24
C ARG A 178 13.17 26.67 -11.72
N LEU A 179 13.62 27.57 -12.60
CA LEU A 179 13.94 27.19 -13.97
C LEU A 179 15.03 26.11 -13.99
N GLY A 180 14.99 25.24 -14.99
CA GLY A 180 15.89 24.12 -15.17
C GLY A 180 15.27 22.78 -14.80
N GLN A 181 16.13 21.78 -14.60
CA GLN A 181 15.74 20.40 -14.35
C GLN A 181 15.68 20.09 -12.85
N HIS A 182 14.62 19.40 -12.44
CA HIS A 182 14.40 18.85 -11.10
C HIS A 182 14.12 17.36 -11.22
N SER A 183 14.70 16.57 -10.33
CA SER A 183 14.44 15.13 -10.24
C SER A 183 14.12 14.77 -8.81
N ALA A 184 13.14 13.89 -8.62
CA ALA A 184 12.67 13.48 -7.29
C ALA A 184 12.09 12.06 -7.35
N THR A 185 11.88 11.49 -6.17
CA THR A 185 11.06 10.28 -6.00
C THR A 185 9.80 10.63 -5.22
N LEU A 186 8.74 9.85 -5.40
CA LEU A 186 7.44 10.06 -4.73
C LEU A 186 6.82 8.70 -4.40
N ALA A 187 6.21 8.58 -3.23
CA ALA A 187 5.45 7.38 -2.84
C ALA A 187 4.23 7.16 -3.76
N GLN A 188 3.89 5.91 -4.09
CA GLN A 188 2.68 5.61 -4.87
C GLN A 188 1.45 6.16 -4.16
N PHE A 189 0.49 6.72 -4.90
CA PHE A 189 -0.70 7.40 -4.36
C PHE A 189 -0.41 8.54 -3.38
N GLY A 190 0.84 9.02 -3.30
CA GLY A 190 1.21 10.31 -2.73
C GLY A 190 1.16 11.43 -3.77
N ALA A 191 1.31 12.67 -3.35
CA ALA A 191 1.23 13.83 -4.24
C ALA A 191 2.39 14.81 -4.05
N ALA A 192 2.94 15.30 -5.16
CA ALA A 192 3.83 16.45 -5.18
C ALA A 192 3.13 17.66 -5.82
N TYR A 193 3.38 18.85 -5.27
CA TYR A 193 2.79 20.12 -5.70
C TYR A 193 3.92 21.08 -6.05
N LEU A 194 4.16 21.31 -7.33
CA LEU A 194 5.28 22.12 -7.83
C LEU A 194 4.77 23.45 -8.36
N GLU A 195 4.97 24.54 -7.61
CA GLU A 195 4.67 25.90 -8.08
C GLU A 195 5.74 26.33 -9.08
N LEU A 196 5.30 26.58 -10.31
CA LEU A 196 6.18 27.05 -11.37
C LEU A 196 6.54 28.54 -11.14
N PRO A 197 7.77 28.94 -11.43
CA PRO A 197 8.17 30.34 -11.29
C PRO A 197 7.37 31.21 -12.26
N ALA A 198 7.08 32.46 -11.87
CA ALA A 198 6.21 33.36 -12.62
C ALA A 198 6.70 33.70 -14.04
N ASN A 199 7.97 33.44 -14.34
CA ASN A 199 8.58 33.60 -15.66
C ASN A 199 8.74 32.29 -16.44
N ALA A 200 8.16 31.18 -15.96
CA ALA A 200 8.08 29.94 -16.72
C ALA A 200 7.23 30.15 -17.97
N SER A 201 7.73 29.64 -19.08
CA SER A 201 7.07 29.59 -20.38
C SER A 201 6.63 28.17 -20.72
N ARG A 202 7.31 27.16 -20.19
CA ARG A 202 6.99 25.75 -20.44
C ARG A 202 7.36 24.88 -19.24
N VAL A 203 6.59 23.82 -19.06
CA VAL A 203 6.93 22.70 -18.17
C VAL A 203 6.90 21.39 -18.96
N THR A 204 7.89 20.54 -18.72
CA THR A 204 7.94 19.17 -19.25
C THR A 204 8.10 18.20 -18.09
N PHE A 205 7.23 17.20 -18.01
CA PHE A 205 7.33 16.10 -17.05
C PHE A 205 7.78 14.82 -17.77
N ALA A 206 8.59 14.00 -17.10
CA ALA A 206 8.97 12.67 -17.53
C ALA A 206 9.03 11.73 -16.32
N GLY A 207 8.19 10.70 -16.31
CA GLY A 207 8.18 9.67 -15.27
C GLY A 207 8.86 8.38 -15.74
N GLU A 208 9.45 7.61 -14.82
CA GLU A 208 10.04 6.32 -15.19
C GLU A 208 8.99 5.34 -15.77
N PRO A 209 9.38 4.45 -16.72
CA PRO A 209 8.50 3.49 -17.39
C PRO A 209 8.19 2.23 -16.57
N VAL A 210 8.91 2.00 -15.48
CA VAL A 210 8.68 0.88 -14.58
C VAL A 210 9.01 1.28 -13.16
N VAL A 211 8.49 0.52 -12.21
CA VAL A 211 8.87 0.58 -10.80
C VAL A 211 9.16 -0.84 -10.33
N PRO A 212 10.16 -1.06 -9.45
CA PRO A 212 10.35 -2.37 -8.86
C PRO A 212 9.09 -2.80 -8.11
N LEU A 213 8.79 -4.09 -8.11
CA LEU A 213 7.67 -4.64 -7.36
C LEU A 213 7.92 -4.52 -5.85
N VAL A 214 9.12 -4.93 -5.45
CA VAL A 214 9.65 -4.90 -4.09
C VAL A 214 11.15 -4.54 -4.12
N GLY A 215 11.81 -4.51 -2.95
CA GLY A 215 13.21 -4.13 -2.78
C GLY A 215 14.26 -5.06 -3.39
N ALA A 216 13.84 -6.12 -4.08
CA ALA A 216 14.71 -7.05 -4.76
C ALA A 216 14.15 -7.46 -6.13
N GLN A 217 15.05 -7.85 -7.03
CA GLN A 217 14.70 -8.52 -8.27
C GLN A 217 14.81 -10.04 -8.09
N PRO A 218 14.02 -10.84 -8.84
CA PRO A 218 14.21 -12.29 -8.92
C PRO A 218 15.65 -12.71 -9.25
N MET A 219 16.06 -13.92 -8.84
CA MET A 219 17.33 -14.51 -9.26
C MET A 219 17.21 -15.13 -10.66
N GLY A 220 16.89 -14.29 -11.63
CA GLY A 220 16.53 -14.72 -12.97
C GLY A 220 15.59 -13.71 -13.60
N GLN A 221 14.48 -14.19 -14.15
CA GLN A 221 13.36 -13.37 -14.61
C GLN A 221 12.13 -13.51 -13.71
N HIS A 222 11.99 -14.61 -12.94
CA HIS A 222 10.80 -14.85 -12.13
C HIS A 222 11.13 -15.35 -10.72
N ALA A 223 10.30 -15.01 -9.75
CA ALA A 223 10.32 -15.58 -8.41
C ALA A 223 8.88 -15.80 -7.93
N TRP A 224 8.70 -16.63 -6.90
CA TRP A 224 7.43 -16.71 -6.17
C TRP A 224 7.38 -15.60 -5.13
N TRP A 225 6.30 -14.83 -5.09
CA TRP A 225 6.10 -13.75 -4.12
C TRP A 225 4.76 -13.90 -3.41
N SER A 226 4.74 -13.64 -2.10
CA SER A 226 3.58 -13.82 -1.22
C SER A 226 2.45 -12.82 -1.42
N PHE A 227 2.72 -11.69 -2.09
CA PHE A 227 1.94 -10.45 -1.96
C PHE A 227 2.18 -9.76 -0.60
N TYR A 228 1.81 -8.47 -0.48
CA TYR A 228 1.76 -7.74 0.79
C TYR A 228 0.31 -7.48 1.19
N GLY A 229 0.01 -7.40 2.48
CA GLY A 229 -1.29 -6.92 2.95
C GLY A 229 -1.71 -7.49 4.30
N ASP A 230 -2.68 -6.83 4.91
CA ASP A 230 -3.17 -7.12 6.27
C ASP A 230 -4.16 -8.31 6.31
N ASP A 231 -4.14 -9.04 7.42
CA ASP A 231 -5.05 -10.14 7.82
C ASP A 231 -5.24 -11.13 6.67
N SER A 232 -4.09 -11.62 6.19
CA SER A 232 -3.96 -12.39 4.96
C SER A 232 -3.11 -13.64 5.14
N ILE A 233 -3.37 -14.64 4.29
CA ILE A 233 -2.62 -15.90 4.25
C ILE A 233 -2.30 -16.20 2.79
N ALA A 234 -1.04 -16.54 2.53
CA ALA A 234 -0.58 -17.05 1.24
C ALA A 234 0.09 -18.41 1.43
N THR A 235 -0.18 -19.39 0.57
CA THR A 235 0.45 -20.70 0.56
C THR A 235 0.98 -21.10 -0.82
N LEU A 236 2.06 -21.87 -0.82
CA LEU A 236 2.69 -22.47 -2.00
C LEU A 236 3.06 -23.91 -1.64
N THR A 237 2.26 -24.87 -2.12
CA THR A 237 2.32 -26.28 -1.69
C THR A 237 2.71 -27.22 -2.84
N ARG A 238 3.54 -28.23 -2.56
CA ARG A 238 3.88 -29.30 -3.51
C ARG A 238 4.13 -30.63 -2.83
N ALA A 239 3.78 -31.72 -3.52
CA ALA A 239 4.09 -33.07 -3.10
C ALA A 239 5.49 -33.51 -3.55
N PHE A 240 6.21 -34.19 -2.66
CA PHE A 240 7.50 -34.82 -2.93
C PHE A 240 7.48 -36.29 -2.52
N ASP A 241 8.00 -37.15 -3.38
CA ASP A 241 8.16 -38.58 -3.09
C ASP A 241 9.57 -38.83 -2.55
N LEU A 242 9.69 -39.03 -1.24
CA LEU A 242 10.97 -39.27 -0.55
C LEU A 242 11.16 -40.76 -0.22
N ARG A 243 10.36 -41.67 -0.80
CA ARG A 243 10.35 -43.09 -0.43
C ARG A 243 11.69 -43.80 -0.62
N ASP A 244 12.40 -43.44 -1.68
CA ASP A 244 13.64 -44.11 -2.07
C ASP A 244 14.91 -43.40 -1.56
N LEU A 245 14.75 -42.38 -0.71
CA LEU A 245 15.86 -41.61 -0.15
C LEU A 245 16.19 -42.04 1.28
N ALA A 246 17.48 -41.95 1.62
CA ALA A 246 17.98 -42.13 3.00
C ALA A 246 18.17 -40.80 3.74
N THR A 247 18.38 -39.72 2.99
CA THR A 247 18.54 -38.34 3.47
C THR A 247 17.88 -37.42 2.45
N ALA A 248 17.36 -36.29 2.90
CA ALA A 248 16.80 -35.27 2.01
C ALA A 248 16.98 -33.89 2.62
N THR A 249 17.37 -32.92 1.79
CA THR A 249 17.54 -31.53 2.22
C THR A 249 16.73 -30.61 1.32
N LEU A 250 15.86 -29.78 1.90
CA LEU A 250 15.26 -28.66 1.18
C LEU A 250 16.24 -27.49 1.17
N GLN A 251 16.47 -26.90 0.00
CA GLN A 251 17.31 -25.71 -0.19
C GLN A 251 16.52 -24.69 -1.01
N PHE A 252 16.63 -23.42 -0.68
CA PHE A 252 16.01 -22.33 -1.44
C PHE A 252 16.69 -21.00 -1.15
N ASP A 253 16.61 -20.08 -2.10
CA ASP A 253 16.93 -18.68 -1.86
C ASP A 253 15.66 -17.95 -1.41
N THR A 254 15.79 -17.07 -0.42
CA THR A 254 14.69 -16.22 0.02
C THR A 254 15.11 -14.78 0.25
N TRP A 255 14.19 -13.87 -0.05
CA TRP A 255 14.25 -12.46 0.30
C TRP A 255 12.96 -12.12 1.02
N TYR A 256 13.01 -11.39 2.12
CA TYR A 256 11.83 -10.95 2.85
C TYR A 256 12.02 -9.64 3.60
N GLU A 257 10.93 -8.88 3.70
CA GLU A 257 10.72 -7.71 4.54
C GLU A 257 9.33 -7.84 5.18
N ILE A 258 9.30 -8.34 6.41
CA ILE A 258 8.09 -8.75 7.13
C ILE A 258 8.10 -8.06 8.50
N GLU A 259 6.93 -7.71 9.04
CA GLU A 259 6.87 -7.09 10.37
C GLU A 259 7.41 -8.05 11.45
N ASN A 260 8.43 -7.58 12.18
CA ASN A 260 9.08 -8.35 13.23
C ASN A 260 8.09 -8.80 14.31
N ASP A 261 8.06 -10.09 14.56
CA ASP A 261 7.34 -10.74 15.66
C ASP A 261 5.80 -10.74 15.58
N TYR A 262 5.21 -10.10 14.56
CA TYR A 262 3.76 -10.06 14.30
C TYR A 262 3.42 -10.89 13.07
N ASP A 263 4.12 -10.64 11.97
CA ASP A 263 3.98 -11.38 10.72
C ASP A 263 5.04 -12.48 10.61
N TYR A 264 4.64 -13.61 10.05
CA TYR A 264 5.54 -14.76 9.89
C TYR A 264 5.34 -15.48 8.56
N ALA A 265 6.44 -15.88 7.95
CA ALA A 265 6.48 -16.94 6.97
C ALA A 265 6.99 -18.25 7.59
N PHE A 266 6.58 -19.39 7.06
CA PHE A 266 7.07 -20.69 7.50
C PHE A 266 7.25 -21.62 6.32
N VAL A 267 8.09 -22.62 6.53
CA VAL A 267 8.07 -23.86 5.75
C VAL A 267 7.52 -24.97 6.62
N THR A 268 6.54 -25.69 6.10
CA THR A 268 5.85 -26.77 6.82
C THR A 268 5.81 -28.04 5.99
N VAL A 269 5.74 -29.17 6.68
CA VAL A 269 5.62 -30.50 6.07
C VAL A 269 4.40 -31.24 6.62
N SER A 270 3.72 -31.96 5.74
CA SER A 270 2.62 -32.86 6.06
C SER A 270 2.91 -34.27 5.57
N THR A 271 2.58 -35.26 6.40
CA THR A 271 2.74 -36.70 6.12
C THR A 271 1.39 -37.43 6.04
N ASP A 272 0.29 -36.71 6.19
CA ASP A 272 -1.08 -37.26 6.27
C ASP A 272 -2.03 -36.65 5.23
N GLY A 273 -1.48 -36.18 4.11
CA GLY A 273 -2.23 -35.59 3.00
C GLY A 273 -2.75 -34.18 3.29
N GLY A 274 -2.08 -33.44 4.18
CA GLY A 274 -2.39 -32.03 4.49
C GLY A 274 -3.35 -31.84 5.66
N GLN A 275 -3.65 -32.89 6.44
CA GLN A 275 -4.51 -32.78 7.62
C GLN A 275 -3.77 -32.15 8.81
N THR A 276 -2.48 -32.46 8.97
CA THR A 276 -1.60 -31.82 9.95
C THR A 276 -0.31 -31.34 9.30
N TRP A 277 0.26 -30.29 9.87
CA TRP A 277 1.46 -29.62 9.37
C TRP A 277 2.44 -29.39 10.53
N MET A 278 3.72 -29.64 10.28
CA MET A 278 4.81 -29.37 11.22
C MET A 278 5.74 -28.32 10.62
N THR A 279 6.10 -27.30 11.39
CA THR A 279 7.08 -26.28 10.98
C THR A 279 8.49 -26.85 11.00
N LEU A 280 9.30 -26.48 10.01
CA LEU A 280 10.66 -26.96 9.84
C LEU A 280 11.67 -25.96 10.41
N PRO A 281 12.61 -26.39 11.27
CA PRO A 281 13.72 -25.53 11.70
C PRO A 281 14.69 -25.28 10.54
N GLY A 282 15.15 -24.04 10.42
CA GLY A 282 16.19 -23.59 9.50
C GLY A 282 17.17 -22.62 10.18
N ASN A 283 18.16 -22.13 9.42
CA ASN A 283 19.16 -21.19 9.94
C ASN A 283 18.61 -19.79 10.19
N LEU A 284 17.57 -19.40 9.46
CA LEU A 284 16.92 -18.09 9.52
C LEU A 284 15.67 -18.08 10.43
N THR A 285 15.23 -19.26 10.87
CA THR A 285 13.98 -19.40 11.65
C THR A 285 14.16 -19.09 13.13
N THR A 286 13.09 -18.64 13.79
CA THR A 286 13.04 -18.37 15.23
C THR A 286 11.85 -19.06 15.90
N ASP A 287 12.02 -19.47 17.16
CA ASP A 287 10.94 -19.91 18.05
C ASP A 287 10.52 -18.82 19.04
N HIS A 288 11.06 -17.60 18.91
CA HIS A 288 10.65 -16.45 19.69
C HIS A 288 9.21 -16.07 19.33
N ASP A 289 8.35 -15.96 20.34
CA ASP A 289 6.92 -15.70 20.16
C ASP A 289 6.39 -14.70 21.21
N PRO A 290 6.75 -13.42 21.12
CA PRO A 290 6.31 -12.43 22.10
C PRO A 290 4.82 -12.08 21.94
N GLN A 291 4.24 -12.29 20.75
CA GLN A 291 2.85 -11.96 20.44
C GLN A 291 1.89 -13.16 20.48
N GLY A 292 2.39 -14.40 20.56
CA GLY A 292 1.55 -15.60 20.55
C GLY A 292 1.10 -16.04 19.15
N VAL A 293 1.81 -15.61 18.11
CA VAL A 293 1.45 -15.79 16.68
C VAL A 293 2.53 -16.51 15.88
N ASN A 294 3.67 -16.84 16.48
CA ASN A 294 4.67 -17.73 15.89
C ASN A 294 4.27 -19.20 16.12
N TYR A 295 3.88 -19.92 15.07
CA TYR A 295 3.53 -21.34 15.14
C TYR A 295 4.74 -22.29 15.19
N GLY A 296 5.92 -21.76 15.51
CA GLY A 296 7.20 -22.44 15.66
C GLY A 296 8.07 -22.30 14.41
N PHE A 297 9.37 -22.04 14.61
CA PHE A 297 10.36 -21.91 13.53
C PHE A 297 9.91 -20.96 12.40
N GLY A 298 9.35 -19.81 12.75
CA GLY A 298 8.94 -18.79 11.79
C GLY A 298 10.10 -17.95 11.26
N LEU A 299 9.92 -17.42 10.06
CA LEU A 299 10.73 -16.38 9.41
C LEU A 299 10.01 -15.04 9.62
N THR A 300 10.70 -14.05 10.18
CA THR A 300 10.17 -12.70 10.42
C THR A 300 11.28 -11.67 10.31
N GLY A 301 10.94 -10.39 10.13
CA GLY A 301 11.88 -9.28 10.03
C GLY A 301 12.49 -9.09 8.65
N MET A 302 13.80 -8.79 8.60
CA MET A 302 14.50 -8.37 7.38
C MET A 302 15.59 -9.39 6.98
N SER A 303 15.42 -10.04 5.83
CA SER A 303 16.39 -10.99 5.27
C SER A 303 17.80 -10.40 5.13
N GLY A 304 18.81 -11.10 5.64
CA GLY A 304 20.22 -10.66 5.66
C GLY A 304 20.54 -9.53 6.65
N HIS A 305 19.56 -9.03 7.39
CA HIS A 305 19.69 -7.96 8.36
C HIS A 305 18.88 -8.25 9.64
N PRO A 306 19.28 -9.24 10.46
CA PRO A 306 18.47 -9.72 11.59
C PRO A 306 18.21 -8.68 12.69
N ASP A 307 19.03 -7.63 12.78
CA ASP A 307 18.87 -6.55 13.75
C ASP A 307 18.01 -5.37 13.22
N ALA A 308 17.50 -5.47 11.99
CA ALA A 308 16.69 -4.44 11.35
C ALA A 308 15.19 -4.79 11.36
N ASP A 309 14.38 -3.73 11.36
CA ASP A 309 12.93 -3.77 11.19
C ASP A 309 12.49 -2.96 9.96
N LEU A 310 11.18 -2.95 9.67
CA LEU A 310 10.60 -2.21 8.55
C LEU A 310 10.85 -0.69 8.61
N ASP A 311 11.09 -0.13 9.80
CA ASP A 311 11.34 1.29 10.01
C ASP A 311 12.85 1.66 10.03
N SER A 312 13.73 0.66 9.96
CA SER A 312 15.20 0.82 10.05
C SER A 312 15.85 1.42 8.80
N ASN A 313 15.08 1.67 7.73
CA ASN A 313 15.58 2.19 6.45
C ASN A 313 16.72 1.34 5.85
N VAL A 314 16.64 0.03 6.08
CA VAL A 314 17.48 -1.03 5.51
C VAL A 314 16.59 -1.88 4.60
N ARG A 315 17.15 -2.46 3.54
CA ARG A 315 16.41 -3.35 2.63
C ARG A 315 16.84 -4.80 2.85
N GLY A 316 15.92 -5.74 2.66
CA GLY A 316 16.23 -7.15 2.67
C GLY A 316 17.24 -7.53 1.57
N THR A 317 17.96 -8.62 1.76
CA THR A 317 18.85 -9.19 0.75
C THR A 317 18.58 -10.68 0.59
N TRP A 318 18.80 -11.20 -0.61
CA TRP A 318 18.66 -12.63 -0.85
C TRP A 318 19.64 -13.44 0.01
N VAL A 319 19.11 -14.46 0.70
CA VAL A 319 19.86 -15.39 1.55
C VAL A 319 19.44 -16.83 1.24
N GLU A 320 20.39 -17.74 1.31
CA GLU A 320 20.13 -19.18 1.15
C GLU A 320 19.64 -19.78 2.47
N GLU A 321 18.63 -20.64 2.42
CA GLU A 321 18.13 -21.43 3.55
C GLU A 321 18.21 -22.93 3.26
N ARG A 322 18.43 -23.72 4.32
CA ARG A 322 18.52 -25.18 4.26
C ARG A 322 17.73 -25.79 5.41
N MET A 323 16.84 -26.72 5.08
CA MET A 323 16.01 -27.42 6.07
C MET A 323 16.11 -28.94 5.90
N ASP A 324 16.21 -29.65 7.02
CA ASP A 324 16.36 -31.11 7.03
C ASP A 324 15.00 -31.79 6.79
N LEU A 325 14.90 -32.55 5.70
CA LEU A 325 13.75 -33.39 5.39
C LEU A 325 14.02 -34.88 5.69
N THR A 326 15.22 -35.24 6.17
CA THR A 326 15.61 -36.61 6.48
C THR A 326 14.61 -37.33 7.40
N PRO A 327 14.04 -36.71 8.45
CA PRO A 327 13.03 -37.35 9.30
C PRO A 327 11.77 -37.82 8.56
N TYR A 328 11.54 -37.30 7.35
CA TYR A 328 10.36 -37.59 6.53
C TYR A 328 10.65 -38.46 5.31
N THR A 329 11.87 -38.99 5.18
CA THR A 329 12.23 -39.96 4.13
C THR A 329 11.51 -41.30 4.32
N GLY A 330 11.40 -42.10 3.25
CA GLY A 330 10.67 -43.37 3.26
C GLY A 330 9.16 -43.25 3.00
N GLN A 331 8.66 -42.06 2.68
CA GLN A 331 7.25 -41.78 2.41
C GLN A 331 7.08 -40.59 1.43
N GLU A 332 5.86 -40.38 0.96
CA GLU A 332 5.48 -39.15 0.26
C GLU A 332 5.12 -38.06 1.29
N VAL A 333 5.46 -36.81 0.98
CA VAL A 333 5.16 -35.65 1.83
C VAL A 333 4.58 -34.51 1.02
N LEU A 334 3.82 -33.64 1.68
CA LEU A 334 3.57 -32.28 1.18
C LEU A 334 4.54 -31.32 1.87
N VAL A 335 5.17 -30.45 1.09
CA VAL A 335 5.92 -29.29 1.60
C VAL A 335 5.15 -28.03 1.23
N ARG A 336 4.99 -27.12 2.18
CA ARG A 336 4.30 -25.85 2.01
C ARG A 336 5.14 -24.71 2.53
N PHE A 337 5.39 -23.74 1.67
CA PHE A 337 5.74 -22.38 2.08
C PHE A 337 4.44 -21.64 2.35
N TRP A 338 4.37 -20.86 3.42
CA TRP A 338 3.23 -20.00 3.67
C TRP A 338 3.60 -18.77 4.48
N GLN A 339 2.87 -17.68 4.25
CA GLN A 339 2.97 -16.44 5.02
C GLN A 339 1.60 -16.14 5.64
N ILE A 340 1.63 -15.70 6.89
CA ILE A 340 0.48 -15.17 7.62
C ILE A 340 0.83 -13.76 8.11
N ASN A 341 -0.08 -12.83 7.85
CA ASN A 341 0.03 -11.46 8.32
C ASN A 341 -1.07 -11.17 9.34
N ASP A 342 -0.76 -10.38 10.35
CA ASP A 342 -1.70 -9.89 11.34
C ASP A 342 -2.55 -8.72 10.80
N GLN A 343 -3.27 -7.98 11.65
CA GLN A 343 -4.16 -6.92 11.17
C GLN A 343 -3.45 -5.64 10.69
N ALA A 344 -2.17 -5.46 11.01
CA ALA A 344 -1.25 -4.38 10.62
C ALA A 344 0.01 -4.52 11.47
N LEU A 345 1.22 -4.24 10.97
CA LEU A 345 1.64 -3.39 9.85
C LEU A 345 2.16 -4.21 8.66
N GLU A 346 1.77 -3.83 7.44
CA GLU A 346 2.25 -4.55 6.26
C GLU A 346 3.71 -4.25 5.86
N GLY A 347 4.50 -5.32 5.70
CA GLY A 347 5.79 -5.32 5.00
C GLY A 347 5.66 -5.72 3.51
N SER A 348 6.75 -5.65 2.75
CA SER A 348 6.77 -6.05 1.32
C SER A 348 6.53 -7.55 1.08
N GLY A 349 6.53 -8.37 2.14
CA GLY A 349 6.31 -9.81 2.09
C GLY A 349 7.60 -10.62 1.85
N ILE A 350 7.44 -11.84 1.32
CA ILE A 350 8.53 -12.78 1.05
C ILE A 350 8.57 -13.23 -0.41
N MET A 351 9.77 -13.43 -0.91
CA MET A 351 10.05 -14.11 -2.16
C MET A 351 10.84 -15.40 -1.93
N PHE A 352 10.56 -16.39 -2.78
CA PHE A 352 11.30 -17.65 -2.87
C PHE A 352 11.78 -17.87 -4.30
N ASP A 353 12.99 -18.39 -4.42
CA ASP A 353 13.63 -18.74 -5.68
C ASP A 353 14.55 -19.96 -5.49
N ASN A 354 15.00 -20.57 -6.60
CA ASN A 354 15.94 -21.71 -6.61
C ASN A 354 15.58 -22.84 -5.63
N ILE A 355 14.29 -23.21 -5.55
CA ILE A 355 13.81 -24.25 -4.64
C ILE A 355 14.30 -25.61 -5.11
N ALA A 356 15.07 -26.32 -4.27
CA ALA A 356 15.74 -27.55 -4.62
C ALA A 356 15.62 -28.64 -3.55
N ILE A 357 15.56 -29.89 -4.00
CA ILE A 357 15.84 -31.07 -3.19
C ILE A 357 16.87 -31.88 -3.98
N PRO A 358 18.18 -31.64 -3.76
CA PRO A 358 19.22 -32.23 -4.59
C PRO A 358 19.24 -33.75 -4.59
N GLU A 359 18.88 -34.39 -3.48
CA GLU A 359 18.78 -35.86 -3.38
C GLU A 359 17.67 -36.45 -4.27
N LEU A 360 16.68 -35.64 -4.67
CA LEU A 360 15.65 -35.99 -5.65
C LEU A 360 15.97 -35.51 -7.08
N GLU A 361 17.11 -34.84 -7.29
CA GLU A 361 17.40 -34.08 -8.52
C GLU A 361 16.28 -33.07 -8.86
N PHE A 362 15.59 -32.56 -7.83
CA PHE A 362 14.54 -31.56 -7.98
C PHE A 362 15.13 -30.15 -7.91
N PHE A 363 14.72 -29.29 -8.85
CA PHE A 363 15.07 -27.87 -8.90
C PHE A 363 13.94 -27.07 -9.57
N ASP A 364 13.59 -25.93 -8.99
CA ASP A 364 12.65 -24.94 -9.52
C ASP A 364 13.15 -23.52 -9.26
N ASP A 365 13.50 -22.81 -10.33
CA ASP A 365 13.92 -21.41 -10.37
C ASP A 365 12.75 -20.46 -10.73
N ALA A 366 11.51 -20.95 -10.68
CA ALA A 366 10.31 -20.22 -11.07
C ALA A 366 10.27 -19.71 -12.53
N GLU A 367 11.23 -20.07 -13.39
CA GLU A 367 11.27 -19.59 -14.78
C GLU A 367 10.24 -20.26 -15.69
N ASN A 368 9.70 -21.38 -15.23
CA ASN A 368 8.66 -22.13 -15.94
C ASN A 368 7.64 -22.70 -14.94
N ASP A 369 6.53 -23.22 -15.44
CA ASP A 369 5.44 -23.78 -14.62
C ASP A 369 5.54 -25.31 -14.44
N ALA A 370 6.65 -25.94 -14.85
CA ALA A 370 6.80 -27.40 -14.82
C ALA A 370 6.79 -27.96 -13.39
N ALA A 371 7.16 -27.13 -12.41
CA ALA A 371 7.18 -27.47 -10.99
C ALA A 371 5.78 -27.54 -10.33
N LYS A 372 4.68 -27.28 -11.04
CA LYS A 372 3.29 -27.59 -10.62
C LYS A 372 2.99 -27.32 -9.13
N TRP A 373 3.37 -26.15 -8.62
CA TRP A 373 3.00 -25.74 -7.27
C TRP A 373 1.49 -25.43 -7.19
N GLU A 374 0.87 -25.79 -6.08
CA GLU A 374 -0.45 -25.30 -5.70
C GLU A 374 -0.28 -23.99 -4.94
N ALA A 375 -0.52 -22.88 -5.65
CA ALA A 375 -0.38 -21.54 -5.11
C ALA A 375 -1.75 -20.95 -4.77
N GLU A 376 -1.90 -20.49 -3.53
CA GLU A 376 -3.03 -19.69 -3.05
C GLU A 376 -2.46 -18.40 -2.45
N GLY A 377 -2.69 -17.25 -3.07
CA GLY A 377 -2.09 -15.98 -2.64
C GLY A 377 -0.66 -15.75 -3.17
N PHE A 378 0.21 -16.78 -3.15
CA PHE A 378 1.51 -16.67 -3.82
C PHE A 378 1.34 -16.53 -5.33
N VAL A 379 2.13 -15.64 -5.92
CA VAL A 379 2.12 -15.35 -7.36
C VAL A 379 3.54 -15.39 -7.92
N ARG A 380 3.66 -15.84 -9.17
CA ARG A 380 4.92 -15.81 -9.89
C ARG A 380 5.09 -14.44 -10.54
N VAL A 381 6.17 -13.73 -10.21
CA VAL A 381 6.35 -12.32 -10.56
C VAL A 381 7.68 -12.06 -11.24
N SER A 382 7.72 -11.04 -12.11
CA SER A 382 8.93 -10.63 -12.84
C SER A 382 9.77 -9.55 -12.14
N GLY A 383 9.38 -9.12 -10.94
CA GLY A 383 10.11 -8.12 -10.14
C GLY A 383 9.88 -6.66 -10.52
N THR A 384 9.10 -6.35 -11.57
CA THR A 384 8.80 -4.97 -11.97
C THR A 384 7.34 -4.80 -12.40
N LEU A 385 6.80 -3.60 -12.20
CA LEU A 385 5.47 -3.20 -12.61
C LEU A 385 5.51 -2.03 -13.60
N PRO A 386 4.56 -1.95 -14.55
CA PRO A 386 4.34 -0.72 -15.30
C PRO A 386 4.02 0.44 -14.35
N GLN A 387 4.87 1.45 -14.31
CA GLN A 387 4.59 2.64 -13.51
C GLN A 387 3.40 3.45 -14.11
N GLN A 388 2.52 3.98 -13.29
CA GLN A 388 1.38 4.79 -13.71
C GLN A 388 1.51 6.20 -13.14
N TRP A 389 1.02 7.20 -13.87
CA TRP A 389 1.17 8.60 -13.49
C TRP A 389 -0.10 9.37 -13.82
N GLU A 390 -0.58 10.11 -12.84
CA GLU A 390 -1.60 11.13 -13.00
C GLU A 390 -0.95 12.50 -12.81
N VAL A 391 -1.04 13.34 -13.83
CA VAL A 391 -0.49 14.69 -13.81
C VAL A 391 -1.60 15.70 -14.06
N ARG A 392 -1.69 16.71 -13.19
CA ARG A 392 -2.64 17.82 -13.32
C ARG A 392 -1.90 19.14 -13.35
N LEU A 393 -2.33 20.06 -14.19
CA LEU A 393 -1.85 21.44 -14.18
C LEU A 393 -2.96 22.35 -13.67
N VAL A 394 -2.74 22.90 -12.49
CA VAL A 394 -3.66 23.85 -11.86
C VAL A 394 -3.22 25.25 -12.22
N ARG A 395 -4.01 25.90 -13.07
CA ARG A 395 -3.74 27.20 -13.69
C ARG A 395 -4.58 28.27 -13.02
N THR A 396 -3.95 29.38 -12.64
CA THR A 396 -4.63 30.59 -12.18
C THR A 396 -4.27 31.73 -13.11
N SER A 397 -5.25 32.23 -13.86
CA SER A 397 -5.07 33.39 -14.73
C SER A 397 -4.91 34.68 -13.92
N ALA A 398 -4.47 35.74 -14.59
CA ALA A 398 -4.23 37.05 -13.96
C ALA A 398 -5.48 37.67 -13.29
N ASP A 399 -6.69 37.30 -13.74
CA ASP A 399 -7.97 37.70 -13.14
C ASP A 399 -8.44 36.76 -12.00
N GLY A 400 -7.62 35.77 -11.64
CA GLY A 400 -7.87 34.83 -10.55
C GLY A 400 -8.73 33.62 -10.90
N GLN A 401 -9.10 33.43 -12.18
CA GLN A 401 -9.85 32.24 -12.59
C GLN A 401 -8.95 30.99 -12.49
N VAL A 402 -9.44 29.97 -11.81
CA VAL A 402 -8.74 28.69 -11.64
C VAL A 402 -9.27 27.68 -12.64
N ARG A 403 -8.36 26.97 -13.33
CA ARG A 403 -8.67 25.85 -14.22
C ARG A 403 -7.74 24.70 -13.92
N VAL A 404 -8.22 23.48 -14.15
CA VAL A 404 -7.45 22.25 -13.95
C VAL A 404 -7.40 21.52 -15.27
N GLU A 405 -6.19 21.24 -15.74
CA GLU A 405 -5.95 20.50 -16.96
C GLU A 405 -5.43 19.10 -16.62
N HIS A 406 -6.06 18.06 -17.19
CA HIS A 406 -5.53 16.71 -17.15
C HIS A 406 -4.52 16.55 -18.29
N LEU A 407 -3.27 16.33 -17.92
CA LEU A 407 -2.18 16.11 -18.86
C LEU A 407 -2.01 14.61 -19.05
N SER A 408 -2.47 14.10 -20.21
CA SER A 408 -2.23 12.70 -20.57
C SER A 408 -0.74 12.45 -20.66
N VAL A 409 -0.24 11.57 -19.80
CA VAL A 409 1.14 11.11 -19.87
C VAL A 409 1.19 10.13 -21.05
N ASP A 410 1.95 10.49 -22.08
CA ASP A 410 1.99 9.73 -23.34
C ASP A 410 2.60 8.32 -23.16
N HIS A 411 2.66 7.53 -24.24
CA HIS A 411 3.28 6.19 -24.20
C HIS A 411 4.74 6.24 -23.70
N ASP A 412 5.45 7.36 -23.94
CA ASP A 412 6.83 7.57 -23.53
C ASP A 412 6.94 8.12 -22.10
N ARG A 413 5.80 8.27 -21.42
CA ARG A 413 5.63 8.80 -20.07
C ARG A 413 6.14 10.22 -19.88
N THR A 414 6.06 10.98 -20.97
CA THR A 414 6.35 12.39 -21.00
C THR A 414 5.08 13.21 -21.19
N MET A 415 5.12 14.46 -20.74
CA MET A 415 4.16 15.46 -21.15
C MET A 415 4.82 16.83 -21.18
N HIS A 416 4.30 17.75 -21.99
CA HIS A 416 4.67 19.16 -21.94
C HIS A 416 3.44 20.08 -21.94
N ALA A 417 3.55 21.23 -21.28
CA ALA A 417 2.53 22.27 -21.28
C ALA A 417 3.18 23.66 -21.35
N GLU A 418 2.58 24.53 -22.16
CA GLU A 418 2.96 25.93 -22.28
C GLU A 418 2.27 26.76 -21.18
N ILE A 419 2.99 27.73 -20.61
CA ILE A 419 2.51 28.62 -19.55
C ILE A 419 2.37 30.03 -20.14
N ALA A 420 1.17 30.59 -20.06
CA ALA A 420 0.92 31.91 -20.62
C ALA A 420 1.60 33.00 -19.76
N PRO A 421 2.06 34.12 -20.37
CA PRO A 421 2.62 35.23 -19.61
C PRO A 421 1.65 35.76 -18.53
N GLY A 422 2.12 35.81 -17.29
CA GLY A 422 1.33 36.30 -16.14
C GLY A 422 0.35 35.29 -15.55
N GLU A 423 0.34 34.05 -16.05
CA GLU A 423 -0.36 32.93 -15.45
C GLU A 423 0.45 32.33 -14.29
N ARG A 424 -0.22 31.94 -13.21
CA ARG A 424 0.38 31.09 -12.16
C ARG A 424 -0.01 29.65 -12.41
N ALA A 425 0.92 28.73 -12.22
CA ALA A 425 0.70 27.33 -12.51
C ALA A 425 1.33 26.44 -11.43
N VAL A 426 0.58 25.43 -10.99
CA VAL A 426 1.05 24.38 -10.08
C VAL A 426 0.91 23.04 -10.80
N LEU A 427 2.03 22.33 -10.95
CA LEU A 427 2.02 20.95 -11.44
C LEU A 427 1.77 20.02 -10.25
N VAL A 428 0.67 19.26 -10.29
CA VAL A 428 0.36 18.21 -9.33
C VAL A 428 0.71 16.87 -9.95
N VAL A 429 1.61 16.13 -9.30
CA VAL A 429 2.13 14.84 -9.77
C VAL A 429 1.74 13.76 -8.77
N VAL A 430 1.13 12.69 -9.27
CA VAL A 430 0.70 11.54 -8.46
C VAL A 430 1.11 10.26 -9.20
N PRO A 431 2.09 9.48 -8.71
CA PRO A 431 2.31 8.12 -9.17
C PRO A 431 1.17 7.23 -8.66
N THR A 432 0.67 6.30 -9.47
CA THR A 432 -0.59 5.58 -9.16
C THR A 432 -0.49 4.08 -9.40
N THR A 433 0.71 3.50 -9.35
CA THR A 433 0.87 2.05 -9.54
C THR A 433 0.48 1.30 -8.27
N PRO A 434 -0.54 0.43 -8.32
CA PRO A 434 -0.89 -0.44 -7.20
C PRO A 434 0.13 -1.57 -7.03
N HIS A 435 0.02 -2.29 -5.92
CA HIS A 435 0.77 -3.51 -5.65
C HIS A 435 2.29 -3.34 -5.49
N THR A 436 2.74 -2.14 -5.12
CA THR A 436 4.13 -1.91 -4.69
C THR A 436 4.20 -0.85 -3.60
N LEU A 437 5.16 -0.99 -2.69
CA LEU A 437 5.55 0.02 -1.70
C LEU A 437 6.76 0.85 -2.20
N GLU A 438 7.24 0.57 -3.41
CA GLU A 438 8.40 1.23 -3.98
C GLU A 438 8.06 2.61 -4.54
N ARG A 439 9.02 3.53 -4.35
CA ARG A 439 8.87 4.93 -4.74
C ARG A 439 9.09 5.12 -6.23
N ALA A 440 8.23 5.90 -6.87
CA ALA A 440 8.34 6.25 -8.28
C ALA A 440 9.34 7.38 -8.49
N SER A 441 10.16 7.29 -9.55
CA SER A 441 11.10 8.36 -9.93
C SER A 441 10.57 9.19 -11.10
N TYR A 442 10.79 10.50 -11.05
CA TYR A 442 10.41 11.40 -12.15
C TYR A 442 11.36 12.60 -12.28
N ARG A 443 11.18 13.31 -13.40
CA ARG A 443 11.89 14.53 -13.75
C ARG A 443 10.93 15.60 -14.25
N VAL A 444 11.17 16.84 -13.85
CA VAL A 444 10.47 18.02 -14.37
C VAL A 444 11.50 19.00 -14.91
N VAL A 445 11.27 19.53 -16.11
CA VAL A 445 12.06 20.60 -16.72
C VAL A 445 11.16 21.83 -16.86
N VAL A 446 11.60 22.95 -16.30
CA VAL A 446 10.89 24.24 -16.35
C VAL A 446 11.73 25.23 -17.14
N GLU A 447 11.16 25.82 -18.19
CA GLU A 447 11.84 26.74 -19.12
C GLU A 447 11.37 28.18 -18.99
#